data_AF-A0AAD9F922-F1
#
_entry.id   AF-A0AAD9F922-F1
#
_cell.length_a   1.000
_cell.length_b   1.000
_cell.length_c   1.000
_cell.angle_alpha   90.00
_cell.angle_beta   90.00
_cell.angle_gamma   90.00
#
_symmetry.space_group_name_H-M   'P 1'
#
loop_
_entity.id
_entity.type
_entity.pdbx_description
1 polymer ?
#
loop_
_entity_poly.entity_id
_entity_poly.type
_entity_poly.pdbx_seq_one_letter_code
_entity_poly.pdbx_strand_id
1 'polypeptide(L)'
;MASGIYSFACSLWSHHTDTFFQQIYARDEAAALGSLERTLLSLKVLRKLTVFGFQEPQQNMEVMGFLNAVFERLKQFLECYRQVGPDSTCREKLEKMIILYTKTLLDFLECHPCAFIPLIQRSLEFAVSYLFTPAGEGVTFERFIVQCMNLIKMIVKNEAYKPSKNIEASIVFDSKPESLEAHKIKTAFFTHPTLTEIGRRLVSHYFLLTEEELAMWEEDPESFAVLKCHLTSGYQGGVKPAPCAEVLFLDIFHAYNQTLIPVLLEMVQNLQGPTNVEDTVQLLMKDAVYNAVGLAAYELFDNVDFDQWFKNQLLEELQVSHHRYKLIRRRVIWLIGQWIAVKFKSDLRPLLYEVILSLMQDPDLVYLESIFGLLFQLLQQVTQCDTKMQVLHVISCVIERVNIQIRPYVGCLVQYLPLLWKQSEEHNMLRCAILTTLIHLVKGLSAECKNLYPFLLPVIQLSTDVSQPPHVYLLEDGLELWLVTLENSPAITPELLRIFQNMAALM
;
A
#
# COMPACT_ATOMS: atom_id res chain seq x y z
N MET A 1 -25.13 -12.47 33.16
CA MET A 1 -25.37 -13.48 32.09
C MET A 1 -24.14 -13.65 31.20
N ALA A 2 -23.54 -12.56 30.69
CA ALA A 2 -22.32 -12.63 29.88
C ALA A 2 -21.15 -13.37 30.54
N SER A 3 -20.84 -13.11 31.83
CA SER A 3 -19.73 -13.77 32.52
C SER A 3 -19.90 -15.29 32.68
N GLY A 4 -21.13 -15.78 32.90
CA GLY A 4 -21.38 -17.23 33.00
C GLY A 4 -21.28 -17.96 31.66
N ILE A 5 -21.61 -17.29 30.57
CA ILE A 5 -21.40 -17.81 29.20
C ILE A 5 -19.90 -17.78 28.86
N TYR A 6 -19.19 -16.73 29.30
CA TYR A 6 -17.76 -16.56 29.07
C TYR A 6 -16.94 -17.67 29.72
N SER A 7 -17.14 -17.94 31.02
CA SER A 7 -16.42 -18.99 31.75
C SER A 7 -16.67 -20.38 31.17
N PHE A 8 -17.90 -20.68 30.76
CA PHE A 8 -18.25 -21.91 30.06
C PHE A 8 -17.53 -22.02 28.71
N ALA A 9 -17.53 -20.95 27.91
CA ALA A 9 -16.83 -20.92 26.63
C ALA A 9 -15.31 -21.06 26.78
N CYS A 10 -14.69 -20.44 27.79
CA CYS A 10 -13.27 -20.60 28.12
C CYS A 10 -12.93 -22.05 28.51
N SER A 11 -13.81 -22.70 29.27
CA SER A 11 -13.65 -24.10 29.68
C SER A 11 -13.73 -25.04 28.47
N LEU A 12 -14.70 -24.83 27.58
CA LEU A 12 -14.83 -25.59 26.34
C LEU A 12 -13.61 -25.40 25.43
N TRP A 13 -13.17 -24.16 25.26
CA TRP A 13 -11.99 -23.84 24.46
C TRP A 13 -10.73 -24.54 25.00
N SER A 14 -10.49 -24.47 26.31
CA SER A 14 -9.34 -25.14 26.93
C SER A 14 -9.41 -26.65 26.76
N HIS A 15 -10.57 -27.26 27.06
CA HIS A 15 -10.78 -28.71 26.94
C HIS A 15 -10.54 -29.21 25.50
N HIS A 16 -11.14 -28.56 24.51
CA HIS A 16 -10.98 -28.96 23.10
C HIS A 16 -9.56 -28.70 22.59
N THR A 17 -8.90 -27.64 23.05
CA THR A 17 -7.51 -27.34 22.70
C THR A 17 -6.57 -28.43 23.25
N ASP A 18 -6.75 -28.82 24.52
CA ASP A 18 -5.91 -29.86 25.13
C ASP A 18 -6.17 -31.24 24.49
N THR A 19 -7.43 -31.54 24.19
CA THR A 19 -7.81 -32.77 23.46
C THR A 19 -7.17 -32.81 22.07
N PHE A 20 -7.14 -31.68 21.36
CA PHE A 20 -6.48 -31.56 20.06
C PHE A 20 -4.99 -31.89 20.16
N PHE A 21 -4.27 -31.27 21.11
CA PHE A 21 -2.83 -31.53 21.26
C PHE A 21 -2.53 -32.99 21.64
N GLN A 22 -3.36 -33.61 22.48
CA GLN A 22 -3.23 -35.03 22.80
C GLN A 22 -3.43 -35.93 21.57
N GLN A 23 -4.43 -35.63 20.74
CA GLN A 23 -4.73 -36.41 19.53
C GLN A 23 -3.66 -36.25 18.44
N ILE A 24 -3.11 -35.04 18.27
CA ILE A 24 -1.97 -34.80 17.38
C ILE A 24 -0.73 -35.57 17.85
N TYR A 25 -0.44 -35.56 19.15
CA TYR A 25 0.68 -36.31 19.70
C TYR A 25 0.49 -37.84 19.50
N ALA A 26 -0.75 -38.32 19.61
CA ALA A 26 -1.12 -39.70 19.32
C ALA A 26 -1.16 -40.05 17.82
N ARG A 27 -0.90 -39.08 16.92
CA ARG A 27 -0.96 -39.21 15.45
C ARG A 27 -2.33 -39.63 14.90
N ASP A 28 -3.41 -39.29 15.61
CA ASP A 28 -4.79 -39.47 15.14
C ASP A 28 -5.28 -38.18 14.47
N GLU A 29 -4.93 -38.00 13.19
CA GLU A 29 -5.25 -36.78 12.43
C GLU A 29 -6.75 -36.56 12.26
N ALA A 30 -7.53 -37.63 12.08
CA ALA A 30 -8.97 -37.53 11.86
C ALA A 30 -9.71 -37.04 13.13
N ALA A 31 -9.36 -37.58 14.30
CA ALA A 31 -9.92 -37.12 15.55
C ALA A 31 -9.42 -35.70 15.90
N ALA A 32 -8.14 -35.41 15.64
CA ALA A 32 -7.55 -34.10 15.86
C ALA A 32 -8.26 -33.00 15.05
N LEU A 33 -8.59 -33.25 13.77
CA LEU A 33 -9.37 -32.30 12.96
C LEU A 33 -10.71 -31.93 13.60
N GLY A 34 -11.44 -32.92 14.10
CA GLY A 34 -12.72 -32.69 14.78
C GLY A 34 -12.58 -31.83 16.03
N SER A 35 -11.54 -32.07 16.84
CA SER A 35 -11.24 -31.27 18.02
C SER A 35 -10.76 -29.86 17.67
N LEU A 36 -10.00 -29.71 16.58
CA LEU A 36 -9.53 -28.41 16.08
C LEU A 36 -10.70 -27.54 15.62
N GLU A 37 -11.70 -28.11 14.95
CA GLU A 37 -12.90 -27.36 14.52
C GLU A 37 -13.73 -26.87 15.71
N ARG A 38 -13.89 -27.69 16.75
CA ARG A 38 -14.55 -27.30 18.00
C ARG A 38 -13.78 -26.21 18.74
N THR A 39 -12.46 -26.31 18.73
CA THR A 39 -11.55 -25.29 19.27
C THR A 39 -11.67 -23.96 18.51
N LEU A 40 -11.76 -24.02 17.18
CA LEU A 40 -11.93 -22.84 16.33
C LEU A 40 -13.29 -22.16 16.56
N LEU A 41 -14.38 -22.93 16.68
CA LEU A 41 -15.71 -22.39 16.96
C LEU A 41 -15.78 -21.74 18.35
N SER A 42 -15.27 -22.41 19.38
CA SER A 42 -15.22 -21.84 20.74
C SER A 42 -14.39 -20.56 20.79
N LEU A 43 -13.24 -20.51 20.09
CA LEU A 43 -12.45 -19.29 19.98
C LEU A 43 -13.19 -18.15 19.26
N LYS A 44 -13.96 -18.43 18.20
CA LYS A 44 -14.77 -17.39 17.53
C LYS A 44 -15.78 -16.76 18.48
N VAL A 45 -16.42 -17.57 19.32
CA VAL A 45 -17.36 -17.09 20.34
C VAL A 45 -16.62 -16.27 21.39
N LEU A 46 -15.51 -16.78 21.93
CA LEU A 46 -14.69 -16.07 22.91
C LEU A 46 -14.17 -14.73 22.40
N ARG A 47 -13.71 -14.66 21.15
CA ARG A 47 -13.31 -13.40 20.52
C ARG A 47 -14.45 -12.39 20.53
N LYS A 48 -15.64 -12.77 20.08
CA LYS A 48 -16.79 -11.86 20.04
C LYS A 48 -17.22 -11.39 21.42
N LEU A 49 -17.24 -12.29 22.41
CA LEU A 49 -17.55 -11.94 23.79
C LEU A 49 -16.47 -11.05 24.44
N THR A 50 -15.19 -11.33 24.18
CA THR A 50 -14.06 -10.55 24.71
C THR A 50 -14.07 -9.12 24.16
N VAL A 51 -14.39 -8.95 22.87
CA VAL A 51 -14.35 -7.64 22.20
C VAL A 51 -15.64 -6.84 22.42
N PHE A 52 -16.82 -7.47 22.37
CA PHE A 52 -18.10 -6.75 22.38
C PHE A 52 -19.00 -7.07 23.59
N GLY A 53 -18.65 -8.07 24.40
CA GLY A 53 -19.49 -8.56 25.49
C GLY A 53 -19.33 -7.83 26.82
N PHE A 54 -18.26 -7.02 26.98
CA PHE A 54 -17.96 -6.31 28.22
C PHE A 54 -17.72 -4.83 27.92
N GLN A 55 -18.28 -3.95 28.76
CA GLN A 55 -18.08 -2.51 28.67
C GLN A 55 -16.68 -2.10 29.15
N GLU A 56 -16.18 -2.74 30.20
CA GLU A 56 -14.83 -2.52 30.75
C GLU A 56 -14.08 -3.86 30.89
N PRO A 57 -13.54 -4.41 29.78
CA PRO A 57 -12.94 -5.74 29.77
C PRO A 57 -11.74 -5.88 30.72
N GLN A 58 -11.01 -4.80 30.99
CA GLN A 58 -9.86 -4.79 31.90
C GLN A 58 -10.22 -5.13 33.36
N GLN A 59 -11.47 -4.93 33.78
CA GLN A 59 -11.92 -5.25 35.14
C GLN A 59 -12.25 -6.75 35.31
N ASN A 60 -12.43 -7.48 34.20
CA ASN A 60 -12.77 -8.90 34.25
C ASN A 60 -11.50 -9.76 34.19
N MET A 61 -11.17 -10.40 35.30
CA MET A 61 -10.00 -11.28 35.42
C MET A 61 -10.03 -12.46 34.44
N GLU A 62 -11.20 -13.01 34.11
CA GLU A 62 -11.30 -14.11 33.15
C GLU A 62 -10.95 -13.66 31.73
N VAL A 63 -11.35 -12.44 31.36
CA VAL A 63 -11.05 -11.86 30.04
C VAL A 63 -9.55 -11.61 29.91
N MET A 64 -8.94 -10.97 30.91
CA MET A 64 -7.50 -10.72 30.92
C MET A 64 -6.68 -12.02 31.05
N GLY A 65 -7.19 -13.01 31.79
CA GLY A 65 -6.59 -14.35 31.89
C GLY A 65 -6.63 -15.09 30.55
N PHE A 66 -7.77 -15.05 29.85
CA PHE A 66 -7.90 -15.60 28.51
C PHE A 66 -6.93 -14.95 27.52
N LEU A 67 -6.87 -13.61 27.47
CA LEU A 67 -5.95 -12.89 26.59
C LEU A 67 -4.48 -13.22 26.87
N ASN A 68 -4.11 -13.44 28.13
CA ASN A 68 -2.77 -13.92 28.47
C ASN A 68 -2.54 -15.36 28.00
N ALA A 69 -3.51 -16.25 28.21
CA ALA A 69 -3.45 -17.64 27.76
C ALA A 69 -3.36 -17.76 26.23
N VAL A 70 -3.95 -16.83 25.47
CA VAL A 70 -3.85 -16.78 24.01
C VAL A 70 -2.39 -16.77 23.53
N PHE A 71 -1.48 -16.05 24.21
CA PHE A 71 -0.06 -16.03 23.82
C PHE A 71 0.61 -17.39 24.02
N GLU A 72 0.30 -18.10 25.11
CA GLU A 72 0.85 -19.44 25.36
C GLU A 72 0.29 -20.46 24.38
N ARG A 73 -1.01 -20.42 24.12
CA ARG A 73 -1.63 -21.29 23.11
C ARG A 73 -1.10 -20.99 21.72
N LEU A 74 -0.92 -19.73 21.34
CA LEU A 74 -0.29 -19.35 20.07
C LEU A 74 1.09 -20.01 19.88
N LYS A 75 1.94 -19.98 20.90
CA LYS A 75 3.26 -20.65 20.86
C LYS A 75 3.12 -22.16 20.63
N GLN A 76 2.23 -22.82 21.36
CA GLN A 76 1.95 -24.25 21.19
C GLN A 76 1.43 -24.59 19.78
N PHE A 77 0.54 -23.77 19.22
CA PHE A 77 0.02 -23.96 17.87
C PHE A 77 1.09 -23.72 16.79
N LEU A 78 1.99 -22.74 16.98
CA LEU A 78 3.13 -22.52 16.08
C LEU A 78 4.14 -23.67 16.12
N GLU A 79 4.42 -24.22 17.31
CA GLU A 79 5.26 -25.42 17.45
C GLU A 79 4.62 -26.64 16.80
N CYS A 80 3.31 -26.82 16.98
CA CYS A 80 2.55 -27.87 16.28
C CYS A 80 2.61 -27.67 14.76
N TYR A 81 2.46 -26.43 14.28
CA TYR A 81 2.56 -26.11 12.86
C TYR A 81 3.95 -26.43 12.29
N ARG A 82 5.03 -26.23 13.06
CA ARG A 82 6.39 -26.65 12.67
C ARG A 82 6.51 -28.17 12.48
N GLN A 83 5.84 -28.94 13.33
CA GLN A 83 5.92 -30.41 13.31
C GLN A 83 5.05 -31.03 12.22
N VAL A 84 3.99 -30.35 11.81
CA VAL A 84 3.05 -30.81 10.78
C VAL A 84 3.61 -30.46 9.40
N GLY A 85 3.92 -31.48 8.60
CA GLY A 85 4.47 -31.32 7.25
C GLY A 85 3.53 -30.59 6.27
N PRO A 86 4.03 -30.14 5.10
CA PRO A 86 3.25 -29.39 4.11
C PRO A 86 2.06 -30.15 3.54
N ASP A 87 2.12 -31.48 3.50
CA ASP A 87 1.07 -32.33 2.90
C ASP A 87 -0.08 -32.68 3.85
N SER A 88 -0.04 -32.22 5.12
CA SER A 88 -1.08 -32.57 6.09
C SER A 88 -2.34 -31.74 5.88
N THR A 89 -3.49 -32.44 5.85
CA THR A 89 -4.83 -31.83 5.82
C THR A 89 -5.13 -30.92 7.01
N CYS A 90 -4.38 -31.06 8.12
CA CYS A 90 -4.50 -30.23 9.31
C CYS A 90 -3.89 -28.83 9.12
N ARG A 91 -2.96 -28.65 8.17
CA ARG A 91 -2.15 -27.44 8.05
C ARG A 91 -2.97 -26.18 7.78
N GLU A 92 -3.88 -26.23 6.81
CA GLU A 92 -4.74 -25.08 6.48
C GLU A 92 -5.66 -24.69 7.67
N LYS A 93 -6.13 -25.67 8.44
CA LYS A 93 -6.96 -25.44 9.63
C LYS A 93 -6.13 -24.86 10.78
N LEU A 94 -4.88 -25.29 10.94
CA LEU A 94 -3.92 -24.72 11.88
C LEU A 94 -3.61 -23.26 11.56
N GLU A 95 -3.37 -22.92 10.29
CA GLU A 95 -3.19 -21.54 9.86
C GLU A 95 -4.41 -20.69 10.19
N LYS A 96 -5.62 -21.16 9.88
CA LYS A 96 -6.88 -20.47 10.25
C LYS A 96 -7.01 -20.26 11.76
N MET A 97 -6.53 -21.21 12.57
CA MET A 97 -6.54 -21.11 14.03
C MET A 97 -5.55 -20.05 14.52
N ILE A 98 -4.31 -20.08 14.04
CA ILE A 98 -3.26 -19.10 14.36
C ILE A 98 -3.72 -17.69 13.98
N ILE A 99 -4.28 -17.52 12.77
CA ILE A 99 -4.85 -16.26 12.27
C ILE A 99 -5.98 -15.76 13.18
N LEU A 100 -6.80 -16.65 13.74
CA LEU A 100 -7.92 -16.27 14.59
C LEU A 100 -7.45 -15.76 15.96
N TYR A 101 -6.40 -16.34 16.53
CA TYR A 101 -5.81 -15.87 17.78
C TYR A 101 -5.19 -14.48 17.64
N THR A 102 -4.34 -14.27 16.64
CA THR A 102 -3.77 -12.94 16.33
C THR A 102 -4.86 -11.93 16.00
N LYS A 103 -5.91 -12.32 15.26
CA LYS A 103 -7.07 -11.47 15.01
C LYS A 103 -7.85 -11.12 16.28
N THR A 104 -7.87 -12.00 17.27
CA THR A 104 -8.49 -11.70 18.58
C THR A 104 -7.73 -10.59 19.31
N LEU A 105 -6.39 -10.61 19.27
CA LEU A 105 -5.56 -9.55 19.83
C LEU A 105 -5.73 -8.22 19.08
N LEU A 106 -5.74 -8.27 17.74
CA LEU A 106 -5.93 -7.09 16.89
C LEU A 106 -7.28 -6.41 17.12
N ASP A 107 -8.38 -7.16 17.04
CA ASP A 107 -9.73 -6.65 17.28
C ASP A 107 -9.85 -6.02 18.68
N PHE A 108 -9.24 -6.65 19.70
CA PHE A 108 -9.29 -6.13 21.06
C PHE A 108 -8.47 -4.86 21.22
N LEU A 109 -7.29 -4.77 20.62
CA LEU A 109 -6.49 -3.55 20.57
C LEU A 109 -7.22 -2.41 19.83
N GLU A 110 -7.94 -2.73 18.75
CA GLU A 110 -8.73 -1.76 17.98
C GLU A 110 -9.88 -1.18 18.81
N CYS A 111 -10.65 -2.05 19.46
CA CYS A 111 -11.85 -1.64 20.20
C CYS A 111 -11.52 -1.08 21.60
N HIS A 112 -10.50 -1.61 22.26
CA HIS A 112 -10.19 -1.33 23.68
C HIS A 112 -8.70 -1.00 23.90
N PRO A 113 -8.16 0.08 23.31
CA PRO A 113 -6.74 0.40 23.39
C PRO A 113 -6.26 0.61 24.84
N CYS A 114 -7.04 1.28 25.69
CA CYS A 114 -6.64 1.48 27.09
C CYS A 114 -6.59 0.16 27.87
N ALA A 115 -7.54 -0.77 27.62
CA ALA A 115 -7.55 -2.08 28.27
C ALA A 115 -6.40 -2.98 27.81
N PHE A 116 -5.84 -2.72 26.63
CA PHE A 116 -4.76 -3.51 26.04
C PHE A 116 -3.37 -3.16 26.60
N ILE A 117 -3.23 -2.07 27.35
CA ILE A 117 -1.93 -1.58 27.85
C ILE A 117 -1.10 -2.67 28.57
N PRO A 118 -1.67 -3.48 29.49
CA PRO A 118 -0.91 -4.55 30.15
C PRO A 118 -0.41 -5.64 29.20
N LEU A 119 -0.99 -5.74 28.01
CA LEU A 119 -0.65 -6.75 27.00
C LEU A 119 0.37 -6.22 25.97
N ILE A 120 0.63 -4.91 25.92
CA ILE A 120 1.52 -4.27 24.94
C ILE A 120 2.90 -4.94 24.91
N GLN A 121 3.55 -5.09 26.07
CA GLN A 121 4.89 -5.65 26.15
C GLN A 121 4.92 -7.07 25.57
N ARG A 122 4.01 -7.93 26.03
CA ARG A 122 3.92 -9.33 25.60
C ARG A 122 3.58 -9.46 24.11
N SER A 123 2.72 -8.57 23.59
CA SER A 123 2.41 -8.47 22.17
C SER A 123 3.61 -8.08 21.32
N LEU A 124 4.37 -7.08 21.75
CA LEU A 124 5.57 -6.63 21.05
C LEU A 124 6.67 -7.70 21.08
N GLU A 125 6.95 -8.29 22.24
CA GLU A 125 7.90 -9.41 22.39
C GLU A 125 7.51 -10.59 21.49
N PHE A 126 6.24 -10.98 21.50
CA PHE A 126 5.74 -12.04 20.63
C PHE A 126 5.94 -11.69 19.16
N ALA A 127 5.38 -10.57 18.68
CA ALA A 127 5.45 -10.22 17.27
C ALA A 127 6.89 -10.03 16.77
N VAL A 128 7.73 -9.31 17.53
CA VAL A 128 9.12 -9.04 17.12
C VAL A 128 9.96 -10.32 17.15
N SER A 129 9.76 -11.20 18.14
CA SER A 129 10.49 -12.48 18.21
C SER A 129 10.24 -13.33 16.97
N TYR A 130 8.99 -13.48 16.52
CA TYR A 130 8.67 -14.30 15.35
C TYR A 130 8.95 -13.61 14.01
N LEU A 131 8.97 -12.27 13.94
CA LEU A 131 9.20 -11.56 12.68
C LEU A 131 10.68 -11.24 12.39
N PHE A 132 11.47 -10.99 13.42
CA PHE A 132 12.81 -10.41 13.28
C PHE A 132 13.91 -11.23 13.95
N THR A 133 13.59 -12.42 14.47
CA THR A 133 14.59 -13.35 15.03
C THR A 133 14.44 -14.75 14.41
N PRO A 134 15.46 -15.62 14.51
CA PRO A 134 15.40 -16.98 13.98
C PRO A 134 14.25 -17.85 14.54
N ALA A 135 13.59 -17.43 15.63
CA ALA A 135 12.46 -18.15 16.20
C ALA A 135 11.28 -18.32 15.22
N GLY A 136 11.13 -17.38 14.28
CA GLY A 136 10.11 -17.39 13.23
C GLY A 136 10.38 -18.33 12.06
N GLU A 137 11.62 -18.77 11.89
CA GLU A 137 11.99 -19.58 10.73
C GLU A 137 11.21 -20.91 10.72
N GLY A 138 10.59 -21.18 9.57
CA GLY A 138 9.76 -22.36 9.34
C GLY A 138 8.35 -22.33 9.95
N VAL A 139 7.95 -21.27 10.66
CA VAL A 139 6.60 -21.16 11.27
C VAL A 139 5.80 -19.95 10.82
N THR A 140 6.45 -18.96 10.20
CA THR A 140 5.78 -17.77 9.66
C THR A 140 5.24 -18.01 8.26
N PHE A 141 4.01 -17.55 8.01
CA PHE A 141 3.37 -17.52 6.69
C PHE A 141 2.72 -16.15 6.45
N GLU A 142 2.40 -15.82 5.20
CA GLU A 142 2.06 -14.45 4.78
C GLU A 142 1.02 -13.76 5.67
N ARG A 143 -0.11 -14.40 5.91
CA ARG A 143 -1.21 -13.82 6.71
C ARG A 143 -0.82 -13.60 8.17
N PHE A 144 -0.02 -14.50 8.76
CA PHE A 144 0.47 -14.35 10.12
C PHE A 144 1.45 -13.17 10.22
N ILE A 145 2.35 -13.05 9.25
CA ILE A 145 3.30 -11.93 9.16
C ILE A 145 2.55 -10.60 9.13
N VAL A 146 1.58 -10.47 8.24
CA VAL A 146 0.75 -9.26 8.09
C VAL A 146 0.03 -8.92 9.40
N GLN A 147 -0.49 -9.90 10.13
CA GLN A 147 -1.18 -9.65 11.40
C GLN A 147 -0.22 -9.23 12.51
N CYS A 148 0.97 -9.84 12.61
CA CYS A 148 2.01 -9.42 13.56
C CYS A 148 2.51 -8.00 13.26
N MET A 149 2.73 -7.67 11.99
CA MET A 149 3.12 -6.32 11.57
C MET A 149 2.03 -5.29 11.91
N ASN A 150 0.76 -5.61 11.63
CA ASN A 150 -0.36 -4.76 12.00
C ASN A 150 -0.49 -4.58 13.52
N LEU A 151 -0.16 -5.62 14.31
CA LEU A 151 -0.18 -5.52 15.77
C LEU A 151 0.87 -4.51 16.25
N ILE A 152 2.11 -4.60 15.74
CA ILE A 152 3.17 -3.63 16.05
C ILE A 152 2.75 -2.23 15.60
N LYS A 153 2.26 -2.10 14.36
CA LYS A 153 1.79 -0.83 13.78
C LYS A 153 0.74 -0.15 14.65
N MET A 154 -0.31 -0.88 15.03
CA MET A 154 -1.39 -0.34 15.85
C MET A 154 -0.90 0.12 17.22
N ILE A 155 0.09 -0.55 17.82
CA ILE A 155 0.71 -0.13 19.08
C ILE A 155 1.59 1.13 18.89
N VAL A 156 2.37 1.20 17.82
CA VAL A 156 3.26 2.33 17.54
C VAL A 156 2.45 3.60 17.25
N LYS A 157 1.45 3.50 16.38
CA LYS A 157 0.64 4.62 15.88
C LYS A 157 -0.47 5.08 16.82
N ASN A 158 -0.84 4.29 17.83
CA ASN A 158 -1.98 4.62 18.69
C ASN A 158 -1.81 5.99 19.37
N GLU A 159 -2.75 6.90 19.12
CA GLU A 159 -2.78 8.22 19.76
C GLU A 159 -3.02 8.12 21.27
N ALA A 160 -3.74 7.09 21.75
CA ALA A 160 -3.95 6.89 23.18
C ALA A 160 -2.65 6.61 23.97
N TYR A 161 -1.58 6.18 23.28
CA TYR A 161 -0.29 5.84 23.90
C TYR A 161 0.75 6.95 23.75
N LYS A 162 0.37 8.12 23.24
CA LYS A 162 1.25 9.30 23.18
C LYS A 162 0.98 10.21 24.37
N PRO A 163 2.02 10.60 25.13
CA PRO A 163 1.85 11.61 26.17
C PRO A 163 1.45 12.95 25.52
N SER A 164 0.55 13.69 26.15
CA SER A 164 0.14 15.03 25.71
C SER A 164 1.39 15.92 25.57
N LYS A 165 1.56 16.58 24.42
CA LYS A 165 2.78 17.29 23.99
C LYS A 165 3.26 18.46 24.89
N ASN A 166 2.59 18.75 26.00
CA ASN A 166 2.90 19.88 26.89
C ASN A 166 3.53 19.42 28.20
N ILE A 167 4.67 18.74 28.13
CA ILE A 167 5.39 18.30 29.35
C ILE A 167 6.12 19.46 30.04
N GLU A 168 6.37 20.59 29.36
CA GLU A 168 7.17 21.70 29.93
C GLU A 168 6.38 22.94 30.42
N ALA A 169 5.05 22.99 30.32
CA ALA A 169 4.30 24.17 30.79
C ALA A 169 2.91 23.90 31.38
N SER A 170 2.57 22.65 31.70
CA SER A 170 1.26 22.33 32.27
C SER A 170 1.40 21.28 33.36
N ILE A 171 1.30 21.76 34.58
CA ILE A 171 1.30 20.99 35.82
C ILE A 171 0.21 19.91 35.77
N VAL A 172 0.62 18.66 35.62
CA VAL A 172 0.10 17.42 36.25
C VAL A 172 -1.36 16.97 35.99
N PHE A 173 -2.24 17.74 35.36
CA PHE A 173 -3.68 17.37 35.36
C PHE A 173 -4.29 16.73 34.08
N ASP A 174 -3.61 16.72 32.93
CA ASP A 174 -4.25 16.30 31.65
C ASP A 174 -3.70 15.03 30.98
N SER A 175 -2.69 14.37 31.56
CA SER A 175 -2.19 13.08 31.03
C SER A 175 -2.89 11.94 31.77
N LYS A 176 -3.79 11.21 31.10
CA LYS A 176 -4.36 9.97 31.63
C LYS A 176 -3.23 9.02 32.08
N PRO A 177 -3.27 8.45 33.29
CA PRO A 177 -2.19 7.60 33.81
C PRO A 177 -1.91 6.40 32.90
N GLU A 178 -2.95 5.90 32.22
CA GLU A 178 -2.87 4.84 31.22
C GLU A 178 -1.95 5.20 30.05
N SER A 179 -2.03 6.44 29.55
CA SER A 179 -1.22 6.90 28.41
C SER A 179 0.26 6.95 28.75
N LEU A 180 0.59 7.41 29.96
CA LEU A 180 1.96 7.46 30.45
C LEU A 180 2.54 6.06 30.62
N GLU A 181 1.75 5.11 31.12
CA GLU A 181 2.19 3.73 31.27
C GLU A 181 2.45 3.06 29.92
N ALA A 182 1.55 3.25 28.95
CA ALA A 182 1.74 2.76 27.58
C ALA A 182 3.02 3.34 26.96
N HIS A 183 3.28 4.64 27.16
CA HIS A 183 4.49 5.29 26.68
C HIS A 183 5.75 4.70 27.33
N LYS A 184 5.75 4.47 28.65
CA LYS A 184 6.88 3.83 29.35
C LYS A 184 7.18 2.44 28.79
N ILE A 185 6.15 1.61 28.58
CA ILE A 185 6.31 0.27 28.00
C ILE A 185 6.92 0.37 26.59
N LYS A 186 6.43 1.29 25.76
CA LYS A 186 6.96 1.52 24.41
C LYS A 186 8.44 1.93 24.46
N THR A 187 8.80 2.91 25.27
CA THR A 187 10.18 3.40 25.38
C THR A 187 11.13 2.33 25.96
N ALA A 188 10.64 1.50 26.89
CA ALA A 188 11.41 0.38 27.42
C ALA A 188 11.65 -0.73 26.38
N PHE A 189 10.68 -0.97 25.48
CA PHE A 189 10.78 -2.01 24.46
C PHE A 189 11.58 -1.55 23.22
N PHE A 190 11.27 -0.37 22.70
CA PHE A 190 11.89 0.19 21.48
C PHE A 190 13.25 0.83 21.81
N THR A 191 14.17 0.00 22.27
CA THR A 191 15.57 0.39 22.49
C THR A 191 16.31 0.55 21.17
N HIS A 192 17.45 1.24 21.20
CA HIS A 192 18.29 1.45 20.01
C HIS A 192 18.65 0.13 19.28
N PRO A 193 19.15 -0.93 19.95
CA PRO A 193 19.41 -2.21 19.28
C PRO A 193 18.17 -2.84 18.64
N THR A 194 17.04 -2.82 19.34
CA THR A 194 15.77 -3.40 18.85
C THR A 194 15.28 -2.68 17.60
N LEU A 195 15.29 -1.35 17.62
CA LEU A 195 14.89 -0.52 16.47
C LEU A 195 15.81 -0.74 15.27
N THR A 196 17.12 -0.81 15.49
CA THR A 196 18.09 -1.08 14.42
C THR A 196 17.85 -2.44 13.77
N GLU A 197 17.61 -3.50 14.55
CA GLU A 197 17.35 -4.84 14.01
C GLU A 197 16.02 -4.89 13.25
N ILE A 198 14.96 -4.29 13.79
CA ILE A 198 13.66 -4.18 13.11
C ILE A 198 13.83 -3.45 11.77
N GLY A 199 14.47 -2.28 11.78
CA GLY A 199 14.71 -1.48 10.59
C GLY A 199 15.50 -2.23 9.52
N ARG A 200 16.63 -2.85 9.91
CA ARG A 200 17.46 -3.64 8.97
C ARG A 200 16.68 -4.80 8.40
N ARG A 201 15.98 -5.59 9.23
CA ARG A 201 15.26 -6.79 8.79
C ARG A 201 14.05 -6.47 7.90
N LEU A 202 13.33 -5.38 8.17
CA LEU A 202 12.25 -4.91 7.30
C LEU A 202 12.76 -4.69 5.87
N VAL A 203 13.87 -3.97 5.74
CA VAL A 203 14.47 -3.68 4.43
C VAL A 203 15.14 -4.92 3.83
N SER A 204 15.92 -5.67 4.60
CA SER A 204 16.76 -6.76 4.09
C SER A 204 16.02 -8.07 3.82
N HIS A 205 14.79 -8.25 4.33
CA HIS A 205 14.00 -9.47 4.11
C HIS A 205 12.63 -9.22 3.52
N TYR A 206 11.90 -8.18 3.97
CA TYR A 206 10.51 -8.00 3.57
C TYR A 206 10.32 -7.06 2.37
N PHE A 207 11.30 -6.20 2.07
CA PHE A 207 11.25 -5.32 0.90
C PHE A 207 11.85 -5.98 -0.36
N LEU A 208 12.54 -7.11 -0.21
CA LEU A 208 13.10 -7.84 -1.34
C LEU A 208 11.96 -8.37 -2.22
N LEU A 209 12.10 -8.22 -3.54
CA LEU A 209 11.18 -8.85 -4.48
C LEU A 209 11.33 -10.37 -4.42
N THR A 210 10.20 -11.08 -4.37
CA THR A 210 10.19 -12.54 -4.39
C THR A 210 10.40 -13.08 -5.80
N GLU A 211 10.80 -14.35 -5.92
CA GLU A 211 10.93 -15.01 -7.22
C GLU A 211 9.62 -15.01 -8.01
N GLU A 212 8.48 -15.16 -7.32
CA GLU A 212 7.14 -15.07 -7.94
C GLU A 212 6.87 -13.67 -8.53
N GLU A 213 7.28 -12.61 -7.83
CA GLU A 213 7.14 -11.24 -8.31
C GLU A 213 8.06 -10.94 -9.49
N LEU A 214 9.28 -11.48 -9.49
CA LEU A 214 10.22 -11.39 -10.61
C LEU A 214 9.70 -12.16 -11.84
N ALA A 215 9.19 -13.37 -11.64
CA ALA A 215 8.58 -14.16 -12.72
C ALA A 215 7.37 -13.43 -13.33
N MET A 216 6.49 -12.87 -12.48
CA MET A 216 5.36 -12.05 -12.94
C MET A 216 5.83 -10.85 -13.76
N TRP A 217 6.93 -10.20 -13.38
CA TRP A 217 7.47 -9.10 -14.17
C TRP A 217 7.98 -9.56 -15.55
N GLU A 218 8.62 -10.73 -15.64
CA GLU A 218 9.05 -11.26 -16.95
C GLU A 218 7.88 -11.69 -17.84
N GLU A 219 6.84 -12.29 -17.25
CA GLU A 219 5.69 -12.83 -17.99
C GLU A 219 4.65 -11.75 -18.34
N ASP A 220 4.31 -10.89 -17.38
CA ASP A 220 3.29 -9.83 -17.51
C ASP A 220 3.72 -8.55 -16.75
N PRO A 221 4.54 -7.69 -17.39
CA PRO A 221 5.04 -6.47 -16.77
C PRO A 221 3.92 -5.46 -16.44
N GLU A 222 2.79 -5.49 -17.15
CA GLU A 222 1.66 -4.60 -16.86
C GLU A 222 0.97 -5.00 -15.56
N SER A 223 0.67 -6.28 -15.38
CA SER A 223 0.09 -6.80 -14.12
C SER A 223 1.01 -6.54 -12.93
N PHE A 224 2.33 -6.70 -13.10
CA PHE A 224 3.30 -6.36 -12.06
C PHE A 224 3.26 -4.86 -11.69
N ALA A 225 3.20 -3.98 -12.69
CA ALA A 225 3.13 -2.53 -12.46
C ALA A 225 1.83 -2.14 -11.74
N VAL A 226 0.68 -2.66 -12.18
CA VAL A 226 -0.63 -2.45 -11.55
C VAL A 226 -0.62 -2.92 -10.09
N LEU A 227 -0.07 -4.11 -9.83
CA LEU A 227 0.08 -4.65 -8.47
C LEU A 227 0.87 -3.69 -7.57
N LYS A 228 2.03 -3.19 -8.02
CA LYS A 228 2.86 -2.29 -7.19
C LYS A 228 2.25 -0.89 -7.03
N CYS A 229 1.48 -0.39 -7.99
CA CYS A 229 0.79 0.92 -7.89
C CYS A 229 -0.40 0.89 -6.90
N HIS A 230 -1.16 -0.19 -6.83
CA HIS A 230 -2.30 -0.29 -5.90
C HIS A 230 -1.91 -0.43 -4.42
N LEU A 231 -0.62 -0.70 -4.15
CA LEU A 231 -0.10 -0.82 -2.79
C LEU A 231 0.24 0.54 -2.15
N THR A 232 0.44 1.58 -2.97
CA THR A 232 0.68 2.95 -2.50
C THR A 232 -0.60 3.74 -2.19
N SER A 233 -1.77 3.26 -2.64
CA SER A 233 -3.06 3.95 -2.46
C SER A 233 -3.84 3.56 -1.18
N GLY A 234 -3.21 2.87 -0.23
CA GLY A 234 -3.81 2.61 1.08
C GLY A 234 -4.90 1.54 1.11
N TYR A 235 -4.95 0.65 0.11
CA TYR A 235 -5.81 -0.53 0.18
C TYR A 235 -5.37 -1.41 1.36
N GLN A 236 -6.16 -1.40 2.44
CA GLN A 236 -6.01 -2.24 3.63
C GLN A 236 -6.23 -3.75 3.35
N GLY A 237 -6.24 -4.17 2.08
CA GLY A 237 -6.56 -5.52 1.62
C GLY A 237 -5.39 -6.30 1.00
N GLY A 238 -4.16 -5.81 1.08
CA GLY A 238 -2.99 -6.54 0.59
C GLY A 238 -2.73 -7.79 1.41
N VAL A 239 -3.03 -8.96 0.85
CA VAL A 239 -2.77 -10.29 1.45
C VAL A 239 -1.26 -10.57 1.59
N LYS A 240 -0.41 -9.75 0.94
CA LYS A 240 1.05 -9.92 0.88
C LYS A 240 1.81 -9.17 2.00
N PRO A 241 2.94 -9.70 2.49
CA PRO A 241 3.73 -9.07 3.55
C PRO A 241 4.41 -7.74 3.18
N ALA A 242 4.94 -7.58 1.96
CA ALA A 242 5.78 -6.44 1.60
C ALA A 242 5.10 -5.06 1.78
N PRO A 243 3.85 -4.81 1.34
CA PRO A 243 3.16 -3.54 1.57
C PRO A 243 2.90 -3.26 3.05
N CYS A 244 2.61 -4.30 3.83
CA CYS A 244 2.42 -4.17 5.26
C CYS A 244 3.74 -3.80 5.95
N ALA A 245 4.84 -4.38 5.50
CA ALA A 245 6.20 -4.06 5.96
C ALA A 245 6.58 -2.61 5.61
N GLU A 246 6.26 -2.13 4.40
CA GLU A 246 6.52 -0.75 3.97
C GLU A 246 5.77 0.26 4.85
N VAL A 247 4.49 0.01 5.13
CA VAL A 247 3.69 0.87 6.02
C VAL A 247 4.20 0.82 7.46
N LEU A 248 4.54 -0.38 7.97
CA LEU A 248 5.12 -0.52 9.30
C LEU A 248 6.47 0.20 9.41
N PHE A 249 7.32 0.07 8.39
CA PHE A 249 8.59 0.77 8.31
C PHE A 249 8.39 2.27 8.43
N LEU A 250 7.48 2.85 7.64
CA LEU A 250 7.15 4.29 7.72
C LEU A 250 6.64 4.70 9.09
N ASP A 251 5.68 3.96 9.67
CA ASP A 251 5.11 4.30 10.98
C ASP A 251 6.17 4.24 12.10
N ILE A 252 7.12 3.29 12.05
CA ILE A 252 8.25 3.22 12.99
C ILE A 252 9.28 4.32 12.70
N PHE A 253 9.61 4.56 11.43
CA PHE A 253 10.59 5.57 11.02
C PHE A 253 10.15 6.97 11.44
N HIS A 254 8.88 7.32 11.22
CA HIS A 254 8.30 8.58 11.69
C HIS A 254 8.33 8.69 13.22
N ALA A 255 8.12 7.59 13.96
CA ALA A 255 8.13 7.60 15.42
C ALA A 255 9.54 7.66 16.04
N TYR A 256 10.55 7.08 15.37
CA TYR A 256 11.90 6.89 15.91
C TYR A 256 13.01 7.29 14.92
N ASN A 257 12.79 8.38 14.18
CA ASN A 257 13.68 8.83 13.10
C ASN A 257 15.13 9.03 13.55
N GLN A 258 15.36 9.55 14.76
CA GLN A 258 16.72 9.80 15.29
C GLN A 258 17.58 8.55 15.34
N THR A 259 16.99 7.38 15.58
CA THR A 259 17.70 6.09 15.61
C THR A 259 17.79 5.46 14.22
N LEU A 260 16.74 5.57 13.40
CA LEU A 260 16.65 4.86 12.13
C LEU A 260 17.32 5.58 10.96
N ILE A 261 17.46 6.91 11.01
CA ILE A 261 18.17 7.69 9.98
C ILE A 261 19.63 7.20 9.83
N PRO A 262 20.47 7.13 10.89
CA PRO A 262 21.83 6.63 10.76
C PRO A 262 21.92 5.20 10.21
N VAL A 263 21.00 4.34 10.61
CA VAL A 263 20.95 2.94 10.14
C VAL A 263 20.71 2.88 8.63
N LEU A 264 19.73 3.65 8.13
CA LEU A 264 19.44 3.67 6.70
C LEU A 264 20.56 4.32 5.88
N LEU A 265 21.19 5.38 6.41
CA LEU A 265 22.35 6.00 5.77
C LEU A 265 23.53 5.04 5.67
N GLU A 266 23.79 4.24 6.72
CA GLU A 266 24.80 3.18 6.69
C GLU A 266 24.47 2.12 5.62
N MET A 267 23.20 1.71 5.52
CA MET A 267 22.76 0.77 4.47
C MET A 267 22.97 1.32 3.06
N VAL A 268 22.73 2.62 2.84
CA VAL A 268 23.01 3.29 1.56
C VAL A 268 24.52 3.31 1.29
N GLN A 269 25.33 3.71 2.27
CA GLN A 269 26.79 3.77 2.14
C GLN A 269 27.41 2.42 1.81
N ASN A 270 26.91 1.33 2.41
CA ASN A 270 27.38 -0.03 2.13
C ASN A 270 27.09 -0.49 0.68
N LEU A 271 26.19 0.19 -0.03
CA LEU A 271 25.79 -0.11 -1.40
C LEU A 271 26.31 0.92 -2.42
N GLN A 272 27.11 1.90 -1.96
CA GLN A 272 27.79 2.85 -2.83
C GLN A 272 28.94 2.15 -3.58
N GLY A 273 28.98 2.32 -4.90
CA GLY A 273 30.02 1.75 -5.77
C GLY A 273 29.47 0.91 -6.93
N PRO A 274 30.36 0.43 -7.81
CA PRO A 274 29.96 -0.37 -8.97
C PRO A 274 29.29 -1.66 -8.51
N THR A 275 28.02 -1.82 -8.86
CA THR A 275 27.23 -3.01 -8.52
C THR A 275 27.61 -4.13 -9.49
N ASN A 276 27.94 -5.31 -8.96
CA ASN A 276 28.18 -6.46 -9.82
C ASN A 276 26.85 -6.90 -10.43
N VAL A 277 26.74 -6.79 -11.74
CA VAL A 277 25.49 -7.08 -12.47
C VAL A 277 25.13 -8.58 -12.44
N GLU A 278 26.07 -9.44 -12.05
CA GLU A 278 25.87 -10.88 -11.87
C GLU A 278 25.36 -11.25 -10.47
N ASP A 279 25.49 -10.38 -9.48
CA ASP A 279 25.03 -10.64 -8.12
C ASP A 279 23.57 -10.21 -7.93
N THR A 280 22.65 -11.15 -8.11
CA THR A 280 21.21 -10.94 -7.92
C THR A 280 20.88 -10.49 -6.50
N VAL A 281 21.59 -10.96 -5.48
CA VAL A 281 21.33 -10.61 -4.08
C VAL A 281 21.69 -9.15 -3.84
N GLN A 282 22.83 -8.70 -4.36
CA GLN A 282 23.24 -7.30 -4.26
C GLN A 282 22.24 -6.37 -4.96
N LEU A 283 21.73 -6.75 -6.15
CA LEU A 283 20.72 -5.97 -6.87
C LEU A 283 19.39 -5.86 -6.11
N LEU A 284 18.91 -6.97 -5.53
CA LEU A 284 17.67 -6.96 -4.74
C LEU A 284 17.82 -6.16 -3.45
N MET A 285 18.96 -6.26 -2.77
CA MET A 285 19.25 -5.46 -1.59
C MET A 285 19.28 -3.97 -1.92
N LYS A 286 19.87 -3.61 -3.06
CA LYS A 286 19.93 -2.23 -3.54
C LYS A 286 18.54 -1.68 -3.89
N ASP A 287 17.69 -2.48 -4.54
CA ASP A 287 16.28 -2.11 -4.76
C ASP A 287 15.56 -1.83 -3.44
N ALA A 288 15.71 -2.72 -2.46
CA ALA A 288 15.06 -2.60 -1.16
C ALA A 288 15.53 -1.37 -0.38
N VAL A 289 16.83 -1.08 -0.36
CA VAL A 289 17.36 0.12 0.30
C VAL A 289 16.86 1.39 -0.38
N TYR A 290 16.87 1.44 -1.72
CA TYR A 290 16.32 2.59 -2.44
C TYR A 290 14.81 2.74 -2.24
N ASN A 291 14.08 1.63 -2.10
CA ASN A 291 12.67 1.66 -1.71
C ASN A 291 12.49 2.35 -0.35
N ALA A 292 13.24 1.92 0.66
CA ALA A 292 13.20 2.49 2.00
C ALA A 292 13.54 3.99 2.04
N VAL A 293 14.57 4.42 1.29
CA VAL A 293 14.95 5.84 1.19
C VAL A 293 13.90 6.67 0.45
N GLY A 294 13.23 6.10 -0.56
CA GLY A 294 12.16 6.78 -1.26
C GLY A 294 10.90 6.93 -0.41
N LEU A 295 10.55 5.90 0.37
CA LEU A 295 9.42 5.96 1.30
C LEU A 295 9.65 7.03 2.39
N ALA A 296 10.84 7.05 3.00
CA ALA A 296 11.20 7.96 4.08
C ALA A 296 11.78 9.31 3.60
N ALA A 297 11.45 9.75 2.38
CA ALA A 297 12.02 10.96 1.78
C ALA A 297 11.75 12.23 2.64
N TYR A 298 10.57 12.32 3.24
CA TYR A 298 10.18 13.46 4.08
C TYR A 298 10.93 13.52 5.41
N GLU A 299 11.39 12.39 5.95
CA GLU A 299 12.18 12.37 7.17
C GLU A 299 13.70 12.50 6.89
N LEU A 300 14.13 12.20 5.66
CA LEU A 300 15.53 12.17 5.26
C LEU A 300 16.03 13.44 4.56
N PHE A 301 15.16 14.35 4.09
CA PHE A 301 15.57 15.47 3.24
C PHE A 301 16.59 16.44 3.87
N ASP A 302 16.66 16.50 5.19
CA ASP A 302 17.66 17.29 5.93
C ASP A 302 19.01 16.56 6.06
N ASN A 303 19.01 15.24 6.00
CA ASN A 303 20.19 14.40 6.22
C ASN A 303 20.84 13.88 4.93
N VAL A 304 20.12 13.93 3.81
CA VAL A 304 20.59 13.45 2.50
C VAL A 304 20.63 14.62 1.51
N ASP A 305 21.81 14.87 0.94
CA ASP A 305 21.96 15.77 -0.22
C ASP A 305 21.57 15.00 -1.50
N PHE A 306 20.27 14.99 -1.79
CA PHE A 306 19.72 14.26 -2.93
C PHE A 306 20.19 14.84 -4.28
N ASP A 307 20.44 16.15 -4.37
CA ASP A 307 20.93 16.78 -5.59
C ASP A 307 22.32 16.24 -5.96
N GLN A 308 23.20 16.08 -4.98
CA GLN A 308 24.54 15.48 -5.19
C GLN A 308 24.44 13.99 -5.48
N TRP A 309 23.61 13.27 -4.73
CA TRP A 309 23.43 11.83 -4.94
C TRP A 309 22.86 11.53 -6.34
N PHE A 310 21.94 12.36 -6.82
CA PHE A 310 21.40 12.28 -8.17
C PHE A 310 22.49 12.41 -9.24
N LYS A 311 23.33 13.44 -9.15
CA LYS A 311 24.40 13.70 -10.13
C LYS A 311 25.50 12.65 -10.12
N ASN A 312 25.92 12.23 -8.93
CA ASN A 312 27.15 11.45 -8.76
C ASN A 312 26.92 9.94 -8.89
N GLN A 313 25.69 9.46 -8.69
CA GLN A 313 25.41 8.03 -8.66
C GLN A 313 24.17 7.68 -9.47
N LEU A 314 23.00 8.24 -9.12
CA LEU A 314 21.74 7.80 -9.72
C LEU A 314 21.72 7.99 -11.25
N LEU A 315 22.35 9.06 -11.75
CA LEU A 315 22.47 9.31 -13.18
C LEU A 315 23.24 8.20 -13.92
N GLU A 316 24.37 7.77 -13.37
CA GLU A 316 25.19 6.70 -13.96
C GLU A 316 24.43 5.37 -13.95
N GLU A 317 23.70 5.08 -12.86
CA GLU A 317 22.89 3.87 -12.72
C GLU A 317 21.76 3.81 -13.76
N LEU A 318 21.14 4.94 -14.10
CA LEU A 318 20.09 4.99 -15.13
C LEU A 318 20.63 4.67 -16.53
N GLN A 319 21.92 4.92 -16.80
CA GLN A 319 22.55 4.71 -18.11
C GLN A 319 23.11 3.28 -18.30
N VAL A 320 23.04 2.40 -17.28
CA VAL A 320 23.57 1.04 -17.40
C VAL A 320 22.69 0.18 -18.31
N SER A 321 23.18 -0.17 -19.51
CA SER A 321 22.43 -0.89 -20.56
C SER A 321 22.31 -2.42 -20.38
N HIS A 322 22.18 -2.92 -19.14
CA HIS A 322 22.02 -4.36 -18.89
C HIS A 322 20.55 -4.74 -18.56
N HIS A 323 20.09 -5.92 -19.02
CA HIS A 323 18.71 -6.39 -18.82
C HIS A 323 18.35 -6.52 -17.33
N ARG A 324 19.17 -7.23 -16.53
CA ARG A 324 18.99 -7.36 -15.08
C ARG A 324 19.00 -6.03 -14.31
N TYR A 325 19.59 -4.98 -14.88
CA TYR A 325 19.64 -3.65 -14.25
C TYR A 325 18.32 -2.88 -14.40
N LYS A 326 17.33 -3.42 -15.15
CA LYS A 326 15.98 -2.83 -15.28
C LYS A 326 15.28 -2.63 -13.93
N LEU A 327 15.55 -3.52 -12.97
CA LEU A 327 15.14 -3.41 -11.57
C LEU A 327 15.55 -2.06 -10.97
N ILE A 328 16.86 -1.80 -10.98
CA ILE A 328 17.45 -0.60 -10.40
C ILE A 328 16.99 0.63 -11.20
N ARG A 329 16.94 0.58 -12.53
CA ARG A 329 16.45 1.72 -13.33
C ARG A 329 15.02 2.11 -12.95
N ARG A 330 14.09 1.15 -12.88
CA ARG A 330 12.71 1.39 -12.42
C ARG A 330 12.70 2.00 -11.03
N ARG A 331 13.49 1.46 -10.10
CA ARG A 331 13.53 1.92 -8.71
C ARG A 331 14.09 3.31 -8.57
N VAL A 332 15.15 3.65 -9.29
CA VAL A 332 15.78 4.97 -9.28
C VAL A 332 14.81 6.02 -9.84
N ILE A 333 14.09 5.73 -10.93
CA ILE A 333 13.04 6.63 -11.44
C ILE A 333 11.95 6.85 -10.38
N TRP A 334 11.49 5.78 -9.74
CA TRP A 334 10.49 5.88 -8.68
C TRP A 334 10.99 6.69 -7.47
N LEU A 335 12.24 6.45 -7.05
CA LEU A 335 12.91 7.17 -5.97
C LEU A 335 12.97 8.67 -6.28
N ILE A 336 13.43 9.03 -7.48
CA ILE A 336 13.44 10.42 -7.95
C ILE A 336 12.02 11.01 -7.90
N GLY A 337 11.01 10.27 -8.34
CA GLY A 337 9.61 10.67 -8.24
C GLY A 337 9.16 11.05 -6.83
N GLN A 338 9.58 10.30 -5.80
CA GLN A 338 9.28 10.61 -4.39
C GLN A 338 10.01 11.88 -3.92
N TRP A 339 11.28 12.03 -4.30
CA TRP A 339 12.12 13.13 -3.82
C TRP A 339 11.85 14.48 -4.50
N ILE A 340 11.37 14.49 -5.76
CA ILE A 340 11.02 15.73 -6.48
C ILE A 340 9.95 16.53 -5.73
N ALA A 341 8.99 15.85 -5.11
CA ALA A 341 7.92 16.51 -4.35
C ALA A 341 8.41 17.10 -3.02
N VAL A 342 9.53 16.62 -2.48
CA VAL A 342 10.08 17.02 -1.18
C VAL A 342 11.18 18.09 -1.36
N LYS A 343 12.25 17.75 -2.08
CA LYS A 343 13.44 18.60 -2.23
C LYS A 343 14.24 18.20 -3.47
N PHE A 344 14.10 18.98 -4.54
CA PHE A 344 14.88 18.82 -5.77
C PHE A 344 15.04 20.16 -6.49
N LYS A 345 16.29 20.54 -6.80
CA LYS A 345 16.57 21.82 -7.46
C LYS A 345 15.95 21.89 -8.86
N SER A 346 15.36 23.05 -9.18
CA SER A 346 14.80 23.35 -10.51
C SER A 346 15.82 23.14 -11.63
N ASP A 347 17.08 23.47 -11.37
CA ASP A 347 18.17 23.47 -12.35
C ASP A 347 18.55 22.05 -12.80
N LEU A 348 18.16 21.03 -12.03
CA LEU A 348 18.40 19.62 -12.35
C LEU A 348 17.25 18.96 -13.11
N ARG A 349 16.10 19.64 -13.21
CA ARG A 349 14.93 19.11 -13.92
C ARG A 349 15.18 18.89 -15.42
N PRO A 350 15.88 19.77 -16.16
CA PRO A 350 16.20 19.51 -17.56
C PRO A 350 16.99 18.21 -17.74
N LEU A 351 18.05 18.00 -16.94
CA LEU A 351 18.84 16.76 -16.97
C LEU A 351 18.01 15.53 -16.63
N LEU A 352 17.10 15.63 -15.65
CA LEU A 352 16.17 14.55 -15.35
C LEU A 352 15.26 14.22 -16.54
N TYR A 353 14.71 15.24 -17.21
CA TYR A 353 13.84 15.03 -18.37
C TYR A 353 14.60 14.41 -19.54
N GLU A 354 15.85 14.79 -19.79
CA GLU A 354 16.73 14.14 -20.79
C GLU A 354 16.88 12.64 -20.51
N VAL A 355 17.10 12.27 -19.25
CA VAL A 355 17.29 10.86 -18.87
C VAL A 355 15.99 10.07 -18.99
N ILE A 356 14.87 10.64 -18.55
CA ILE A 356 13.54 10.01 -18.72
C ILE A 356 13.27 9.75 -20.21
N LEU A 357 13.58 10.73 -21.08
CA LEU A 357 13.48 10.56 -22.52
C LEU A 357 14.38 9.44 -23.06
N SER A 358 15.65 9.37 -22.62
CA SER A 358 16.54 8.29 -23.03
C SER A 358 16.03 6.90 -22.62
N LEU A 359 15.34 6.81 -21.47
CA LEU A 359 14.74 5.57 -20.99
C LEU A 359 13.46 5.20 -21.75
N MET A 360 12.81 6.18 -22.37
CA MET A 360 11.61 6.01 -23.19
C MET A 360 11.90 5.80 -24.69
N GLN A 361 13.17 5.84 -25.12
CA GLN A 361 13.68 5.51 -26.47
C GLN A 361 13.52 6.58 -27.58
N ASP A 362 14.07 7.79 -27.44
CA ASP A 362 14.77 8.48 -28.56
C ASP A 362 15.62 9.67 -28.05
N PRO A 363 16.94 9.75 -28.33
CA PRO A 363 17.82 10.79 -27.77
C PRO A 363 17.79 12.14 -28.51
N ASP A 364 17.01 12.31 -29.56
CA ASP A 364 17.00 13.57 -30.35
C ASP A 364 15.56 13.99 -30.69
N LEU A 365 14.93 14.85 -29.86
CA LEU A 365 13.77 15.69 -30.26
C LEU A 365 13.30 16.60 -29.09
N VAL A 366 12.59 17.68 -29.43
CA VAL A 366 12.05 18.68 -28.49
C VAL A 366 11.21 18.02 -27.40
N TYR A 367 11.59 18.19 -26.13
CA TYR A 367 11.08 17.44 -24.95
C TYR A 367 9.58 17.15 -24.94
N LEU A 368 8.75 18.14 -25.28
CA LEU A 368 7.31 18.00 -25.23
C LEU A 368 6.73 17.11 -26.34
N GLU A 369 7.26 17.21 -27.55
CA GLU A 369 6.82 16.40 -28.71
C GLU A 369 7.19 14.93 -28.49
N SER A 370 8.42 14.67 -28.05
CA SER A 370 8.90 13.33 -27.74
C SER A 370 8.12 12.69 -26.60
N ILE A 371 7.94 13.38 -25.46
CA ILE A 371 7.19 12.84 -24.32
C ILE A 371 5.76 12.52 -24.74
N PHE A 372 5.08 13.44 -25.43
CA PHE A 372 3.69 13.22 -25.83
C PHE A 372 3.56 12.09 -26.85
N GLY A 373 4.47 12.02 -27.84
CA GLY A 373 4.53 10.95 -28.83
C GLY A 373 4.77 9.58 -28.20
N LEU A 374 5.74 9.47 -27.28
CA LEU A 374 6.08 8.24 -26.58
C LEU A 374 4.97 7.80 -25.61
N LEU A 375 4.33 8.73 -24.90
CA LEU A 375 3.16 8.43 -24.07
C LEU A 375 1.98 7.93 -24.91
N PHE A 376 1.76 8.53 -26.09
CA PHE A 376 0.73 8.08 -27.01
C PHE A 376 1.03 6.67 -27.58
N GLN A 377 2.27 6.41 -27.98
CA GLN A 377 2.69 5.08 -28.40
C GLN A 377 2.51 4.04 -27.28
N LEU A 378 2.89 4.41 -26.05
CA LEU A 378 2.67 3.56 -24.87
C LEU A 378 1.17 3.27 -24.68
N LEU A 379 0.31 4.29 -24.78
CA LEU A 379 -1.15 4.12 -24.70
C LEU A 379 -1.70 3.12 -25.72
N GLN A 380 -1.12 3.08 -26.92
CA GLN A 380 -1.52 2.14 -27.97
C GLN A 380 -1.01 0.71 -27.75
N GLN A 381 0.17 0.57 -27.12
CA GLN A 381 0.80 -0.74 -26.89
C GLN A 381 0.23 -1.46 -25.67
N VAL A 382 -0.19 -0.72 -24.64
CA VAL A 382 -0.68 -1.32 -23.39
C VAL A 382 -2.05 -1.95 -23.57
N THR A 383 -2.27 -3.06 -22.88
CA THR A 383 -3.48 -3.87 -23.00
C THR A 383 -4.40 -3.73 -21.80
N GLN A 384 -3.84 -3.59 -20.59
CA GLN A 384 -4.61 -3.50 -19.35
C GLN A 384 -5.30 -2.15 -19.21
N CYS A 385 -6.56 -2.17 -18.76
CA CYS A 385 -7.35 -0.94 -18.57
C CYS A 385 -6.71 -0.01 -17.53
N ASP A 386 -6.18 -0.56 -16.43
CA ASP A 386 -5.50 0.23 -15.39
C ASP A 386 -4.28 0.96 -15.94
N THR A 387 -3.45 0.27 -16.73
CA THR A 387 -2.29 0.89 -17.38
C THR A 387 -2.73 2.00 -18.34
N LYS A 388 -3.77 1.77 -19.16
CA LYS A 388 -4.35 2.82 -20.03
C LYS A 388 -4.82 4.03 -19.25
N MET A 389 -5.51 3.83 -18.13
CA MET A 389 -5.96 4.92 -17.26
C MET A 389 -4.78 5.72 -16.71
N GLN A 390 -3.70 5.07 -16.27
CA GLN A 390 -2.49 5.76 -15.79
C GLN A 390 -1.82 6.57 -16.90
N VAL A 391 -1.68 6.01 -18.11
CA VAL A 391 -1.10 6.74 -19.25
C VAL A 391 -1.98 7.92 -19.65
N LEU A 392 -3.30 7.75 -19.71
CA LEU A 392 -4.24 8.85 -19.95
C LEU A 392 -4.17 9.93 -18.88
N HIS A 393 -3.99 9.56 -17.61
CA HIS A 393 -3.83 10.52 -16.53
C HIS A 393 -2.54 11.34 -16.70
N VAL A 394 -1.41 10.70 -17.03
CA VAL A 394 -0.16 11.42 -17.31
C VAL A 394 -0.31 12.34 -18.53
N ILE A 395 -0.93 11.87 -19.61
CA ILE A 395 -1.23 12.68 -20.79
C ILE A 395 -2.11 13.88 -20.41
N SER A 396 -3.13 13.69 -19.59
CA SER A 396 -4.02 14.75 -19.11
C SER A 396 -3.27 15.80 -18.30
N CYS A 397 -2.38 15.37 -17.39
CA CYS A 397 -1.50 16.26 -16.64
C CYS A 397 -0.56 17.05 -17.57
N VAL A 398 0.01 16.42 -18.60
CA VAL A 398 0.84 17.12 -19.59
C VAL A 398 0.00 18.18 -20.33
N ILE A 399 -1.20 17.84 -20.78
CA ILE A 399 -2.13 18.77 -21.44
C ILE A 399 -2.48 19.95 -20.53
N GLU A 400 -2.79 19.68 -19.25
CA GLU A 400 -3.12 20.71 -18.26
C GLU A 400 -1.96 21.70 -18.07
N ARG A 401 -0.74 21.20 -17.89
CA ARG A 401 0.44 22.03 -17.58
C ARG A 401 0.95 22.81 -18.78
N VAL A 402 0.86 22.23 -19.98
CA VAL A 402 1.30 22.85 -21.22
C VAL A 402 0.24 23.81 -21.78
N ASN A 403 -1.04 23.53 -21.48
CA ASN A 403 -2.18 24.35 -21.85
C ASN A 403 -2.22 24.60 -23.37
N ILE A 404 -2.43 25.84 -23.83
CA ILE A 404 -2.61 26.21 -25.25
C ILE A 404 -1.46 25.72 -26.16
N GLN A 405 -0.25 25.53 -25.63
CA GLN A 405 0.91 25.10 -26.43
C GLN A 405 0.85 23.62 -26.86
N ILE A 406 -0.12 22.84 -26.36
CA ILE A 406 -0.25 21.41 -26.69
C ILE A 406 -0.91 21.16 -28.05
N ARG A 407 -1.57 22.18 -28.64
CA ARG A 407 -2.33 22.09 -29.89
C ARG A 407 -1.66 21.31 -31.04
N PRO A 408 -0.36 21.53 -31.37
CA PRO A 408 0.25 20.81 -32.48
C PRO A 408 0.45 19.31 -32.22
N TYR A 409 0.39 18.86 -30.97
CA TYR A 409 0.76 17.50 -30.58
C TYR A 409 -0.45 16.57 -30.35
N VAL A 410 -1.64 17.12 -30.09
CA VAL A 410 -2.83 16.31 -29.69
C VAL A 410 -3.56 15.62 -30.85
N GLY A 411 -3.18 15.88 -32.10
CA GLY A 411 -3.91 15.40 -33.29
C GLY A 411 -4.13 13.88 -33.31
N CYS A 412 -3.08 13.10 -33.05
CA CYS A 412 -3.16 11.64 -33.00
C CYS A 412 -4.06 11.14 -31.85
N LEU A 413 -3.97 11.80 -30.69
CA LEU A 413 -4.78 11.45 -29.52
C LEU A 413 -6.28 11.70 -29.78
N VAL A 414 -6.62 12.85 -30.37
CA VAL A 414 -8.00 13.21 -30.73
C VAL A 414 -8.63 12.19 -31.67
N GLN A 415 -7.86 11.63 -32.61
CA GLN A 415 -8.35 10.59 -33.52
C GLN A 415 -8.50 9.22 -32.84
N TYR A 416 -7.72 8.96 -31.80
CA TYR A 416 -7.72 7.68 -31.08
C TYR A 416 -8.81 7.58 -30.00
N LEU A 417 -9.08 8.66 -29.26
CA LEU A 417 -10.06 8.64 -28.15
C LEU A 417 -11.47 8.11 -28.54
N PRO A 418 -12.02 8.39 -29.73
CA PRO A 418 -13.29 7.80 -30.16
C PRO A 418 -13.25 6.27 -30.29
N LEU A 419 -12.12 5.72 -30.74
CA LEU A 419 -11.92 4.27 -30.84
C LEU A 419 -11.81 3.67 -29.44
N LEU A 420 -11.04 4.31 -28.56
CA LEU A 420 -10.88 3.87 -27.18
C LEU A 420 -12.20 3.92 -26.40
N TRP A 421 -13.02 4.95 -26.59
CA TRP A 421 -14.35 5.07 -25.97
C TRP A 421 -15.26 3.90 -26.34
N LYS A 422 -15.27 3.50 -27.62
CA LYS A 422 -16.01 2.32 -28.09
C LYS A 422 -15.48 1.02 -27.48
N GLN A 423 -14.16 0.86 -27.40
CA GLN A 423 -13.55 -0.32 -26.77
C GLN A 423 -13.82 -0.41 -25.26
N SER A 424 -14.01 0.73 -24.59
CA SER A 424 -14.28 0.83 -23.15
C SER A 424 -15.76 0.64 -22.77
N GLU A 425 -16.59 0.04 -23.63
CA GLU A 425 -18.04 -0.03 -23.41
C GLU A 425 -18.44 -0.67 -22.08
N GLU A 426 -17.73 -1.72 -21.68
CA GLU A 426 -17.94 -2.45 -20.42
C GLU A 426 -17.07 -1.91 -19.26
N HIS A 427 -16.21 -0.92 -19.50
CA HIS A 427 -15.22 -0.43 -18.53
C HIS A 427 -15.48 1.03 -18.13
N ASN A 428 -16.40 1.23 -17.19
CA ASN A 428 -16.81 2.58 -16.75
C ASN A 428 -15.66 3.43 -16.17
N MET A 429 -14.70 2.84 -15.44
CA MET A 429 -13.55 3.59 -14.91
C MET A 429 -12.64 4.13 -16.02
N LEU A 430 -12.44 3.35 -17.10
CA LEU A 430 -11.68 3.81 -18.26
C LEU A 430 -12.43 4.94 -18.99
N ARG A 431 -13.77 4.88 -19.03
CA ARG A 431 -14.60 5.99 -19.53
C ARG A 431 -14.45 7.26 -18.69
N CYS A 432 -14.40 7.17 -17.36
CA CYS A 432 -14.07 8.33 -16.51
C CYS A 432 -12.72 8.93 -16.91
N ALA A 433 -11.66 8.12 -17.04
CA ALA A 433 -10.35 8.61 -17.46
C ALA A 433 -10.36 9.28 -18.85
N ILE A 434 -11.16 8.78 -19.79
CA ILE A 434 -11.36 9.41 -21.11
C ILE A 434 -12.10 10.75 -20.96
N LEU A 435 -13.14 10.84 -20.14
CA LEU A 435 -13.84 12.10 -19.85
C LEU A 435 -12.90 13.12 -19.24
N THR A 436 -12.10 12.74 -18.23
CA THR A 436 -11.07 13.61 -17.66
C THR A 436 -10.07 14.07 -18.72
N THR A 437 -9.63 13.19 -19.63
CA THR A 437 -8.73 13.57 -20.72
C THR A 437 -9.39 14.57 -21.67
N LEU A 438 -10.67 14.37 -22.01
CA LEU A 438 -11.45 15.28 -22.84
C LEU A 438 -11.64 16.66 -22.18
N ILE A 439 -11.87 16.72 -20.87
CA ILE A 439 -11.96 17.98 -20.12
C ILE A 439 -10.68 18.79 -20.33
N HIS A 440 -9.51 18.17 -20.13
CA HIS A 440 -8.22 18.83 -20.30
C HIS A 440 -7.95 19.20 -21.76
N LEU A 441 -8.33 18.35 -22.72
CA LEU A 441 -8.20 18.65 -24.15
C LEU A 441 -9.05 19.86 -24.56
N VAL A 442 -10.30 19.94 -24.10
CA VAL A 442 -11.17 21.09 -24.40
C VAL A 442 -10.57 22.37 -23.84
N LYS A 443 -10.06 22.35 -22.59
CA LYS A 443 -9.36 23.50 -21.98
C LYS A 443 -8.12 23.92 -22.79
N GLY A 444 -7.27 22.97 -23.21
CA GLY A 444 -6.05 23.25 -23.97
C GLY A 444 -6.30 23.72 -25.43
N LEU A 445 -7.32 23.18 -26.09
CA LEU A 445 -7.71 23.59 -27.44
C LEU A 445 -8.47 24.92 -27.45
N SER A 446 -9.15 25.27 -26.37
CA SER A 446 -9.99 26.48 -26.26
C SER A 446 -10.98 26.55 -27.45
N ALA A 447 -11.00 27.65 -28.21
CA ALA A 447 -11.93 27.84 -29.34
C ALA A 447 -11.81 26.79 -30.48
N GLU A 448 -10.70 26.02 -30.55
CA GLU A 448 -10.53 24.92 -31.51
C GLU A 448 -11.24 23.63 -31.08
N CYS A 449 -11.81 23.58 -29.87
CA CYS A 449 -12.58 22.43 -29.37
C CYS A 449 -13.80 22.09 -30.23
N LYS A 450 -14.27 23.01 -31.09
CA LYS A 450 -15.32 22.75 -32.10
C LYS A 450 -15.02 21.55 -33.00
N ASN A 451 -13.74 21.27 -33.24
CA ASN A 451 -13.31 20.12 -34.04
C ASN A 451 -13.61 18.78 -33.33
N LEU A 452 -13.79 18.80 -32.01
CA LEU A 452 -14.11 17.64 -31.19
C LEU A 452 -15.61 17.35 -31.11
N TYR A 453 -16.49 18.29 -31.50
CA TYR A 453 -17.95 18.15 -31.32
C TYR A 453 -18.55 16.85 -31.83
N PRO A 454 -18.13 16.28 -32.98
CA PRO A 454 -18.66 15.00 -33.46
C PRO A 454 -18.47 13.84 -32.48
N PHE A 455 -17.44 13.89 -31.64
CA PHE A 455 -17.16 12.89 -30.61
C PHE A 455 -17.61 13.35 -29.22
N LEU A 456 -17.37 14.63 -28.90
CA LEU A 456 -17.60 15.24 -27.59
C LEU A 456 -19.09 15.26 -27.21
N LEU A 457 -19.98 15.64 -28.13
CA LEU A 457 -21.40 15.81 -27.81
C LEU A 457 -22.11 14.48 -27.54
N PRO A 458 -21.93 13.40 -28.34
CA PRO A 458 -22.47 12.08 -27.99
C PRO A 458 -21.97 11.53 -26.66
N VAL A 459 -20.70 11.80 -26.32
CA VAL A 459 -20.10 11.40 -25.04
C VAL A 459 -20.79 12.12 -23.88
N ILE A 460 -20.97 13.44 -23.97
CA ILE A 460 -21.68 14.22 -22.94
C ILE A 460 -23.12 13.72 -22.80
N GLN A 461 -23.83 13.48 -23.92
CA GLN A 461 -25.20 12.97 -23.90
C GLN A 461 -25.30 11.63 -23.17
N LEU A 462 -24.38 10.69 -23.44
CA LEU A 462 -24.37 9.39 -22.78
C LEU A 462 -24.02 9.51 -21.29
N SER A 463 -23.01 10.31 -20.95
CA SER A 463 -22.56 10.46 -19.56
C SER A 463 -23.58 11.16 -18.66
N THR A 464 -24.44 12.01 -19.24
CA THR A 464 -25.47 12.78 -18.52
C THR A 464 -26.87 12.15 -18.59
N ASP A 465 -27.01 10.98 -19.21
CA ASP A 465 -28.27 10.26 -19.28
C ASP A 465 -28.49 9.39 -18.04
N VAL A 466 -29.31 9.89 -17.10
CA VAL A 466 -29.67 9.19 -15.85
C VAL A 466 -30.48 7.90 -16.08
N SER A 467 -31.00 7.67 -17.28
CA SER A 467 -31.71 6.43 -17.61
C SER A 467 -30.76 5.25 -17.85
N GLN A 468 -29.48 5.51 -18.13
CA GLN A 468 -28.49 4.49 -18.48
C GLN A 468 -27.70 4.05 -17.24
N PRO A 469 -27.44 2.75 -17.03
CA PRO A 469 -26.66 2.27 -15.88
C PRO A 469 -25.30 2.95 -15.63
N PRO A 470 -24.52 3.36 -16.66
CA PRO A 470 -23.23 4.03 -16.46
C PRO A 470 -23.29 5.41 -15.78
N HIS A 471 -24.47 6.04 -15.67
CA HIS A 471 -24.59 7.39 -15.08
C HIS A 471 -23.99 7.49 -13.67
N VAL A 472 -24.08 6.42 -12.88
CA VAL A 472 -23.54 6.37 -11.51
C VAL A 472 -22.04 6.68 -11.47
N TYR A 473 -21.31 6.33 -12.53
CA TYR A 473 -19.87 6.56 -12.63
C TYR A 473 -19.54 7.82 -13.44
N LEU A 474 -20.30 8.09 -14.51
CA LEU A 474 -19.93 9.07 -15.53
C LEU A 474 -20.54 10.46 -15.31
N LEU A 475 -21.55 10.59 -14.45
CA LEU A 475 -22.36 11.81 -14.38
C LEU A 475 -21.56 13.02 -13.95
N GLU A 476 -20.73 12.91 -12.91
CA GLU A 476 -19.95 14.03 -12.37
C GLU A 476 -18.95 14.55 -13.41
N ASP A 477 -18.11 13.66 -13.95
CA ASP A 477 -17.16 13.99 -15.02
C ASP A 477 -17.86 14.46 -16.31
N GLY A 478 -19.03 13.90 -16.63
CA GLY A 478 -19.84 14.27 -17.78
C GLY A 478 -20.41 15.68 -17.67
N LEU A 479 -20.85 16.09 -16.47
CA LEU A 479 -21.29 17.44 -16.18
C LEU A 479 -20.14 18.44 -16.22
N GLU A 480 -18.96 18.09 -15.67
CA GLU A 480 -17.77 18.94 -15.79
C GLU A 480 -17.38 19.11 -17.27
N LEU A 481 -17.37 18.02 -18.05
CA LEU A 481 -17.08 18.09 -19.48
C LEU A 481 -18.09 18.97 -20.22
N TRP A 482 -19.37 18.89 -19.88
CA TRP A 482 -20.38 19.76 -20.44
C TRP A 482 -20.11 21.23 -20.12
N LEU A 483 -19.88 21.57 -18.85
CA LEU A 483 -19.58 22.93 -18.41
C LEU A 483 -18.36 23.49 -19.15
N VAL A 484 -17.25 22.75 -19.15
CA VAL A 484 -15.99 23.16 -19.78
C VAL A 484 -16.14 23.35 -21.29
N THR A 485 -16.98 22.53 -21.93
CA THR A 485 -17.31 22.67 -23.36
C THR A 485 -18.06 23.96 -23.63
N LEU A 486 -19.00 24.35 -22.75
CA LEU A 486 -19.74 25.60 -22.88
C LEU A 486 -18.83 26.82 -22.66
N GLU A 487 -17.95 26.77 -21.65
CA GLU A 487 -17.01 27.85 -21.34
C GLU A 487 -16.01 28.14 -22.47
N ASN A 488 -15.61 27.10 -23.20
CA ASN A 488 -14.63 27.19 -24.29
C ASN A 488 -15.26 27.26 -25.68
N SER A 489 -16.60 27.22 -25.77
CA SER A 489 -17.30 27.32 -27.05
C SER A 489 -17.30 28.76 -27.55
N PRO A 490 -16.87 29.03 -28.79
CA PRO A 490 -16.85 30.39 -29.33
C PRO A 490 -18.24 30.95 -29.64
N ALA A 491 -19.25 30.07 -29.81
CA ALA A 491 -20.64 30.44 -30.08
C ALA A 491 -21.59 29.29 -29.76
N ILE A 492 -22.83 29.60 -29.35
CA ILE A 492 -23.84 28.58 -29.13
C ILE A 492 -24.27 27.97 -30.47
N THR A 493 -24.17 26.65 -30.61
CA THR A 493 -24.56 25.91 -31.82
C THR A 493 -25.81 25.06 -31.58
N PRO A 494 -26.60 24.73 -32.62
CA PRO A 494 -27.78 23.87 -32.48
C PRO A 494 -27.47 22.50 -31.86
N GLU A 495 -26.27 21.97 -32.08
CA GLU A 495 -25.81 20.70 -31.53
C GLU A 495 -25.57 20.79 -30.02
N LEU A 496 -25.04 21.92 -29.51
CA LEU A 496 -24.89 22.18 -28.08
C LEU A 496 -26.26 22.31 -27.40
N LEU A 497 -27.23 22.92 -28.08
CA LEU A 497 -28.62 23.03 -27.57
C LEU A 497 -29.30 21.67 -27.40
N ARG A 498 -28.90 20.64 -28.17
CA ARG A 498 -29.47 19.29 -28.04
C ARG A 498 -29.07 18.60 -26.73
N ILE A 499 -27.93 18.95 -26.13
CA ILE A 499 -27.49 18.35 -24.86
C ILE A 499 -28.40 18.79 -23.70
N PHE A 500 -28.97 20.00 -23.77
CA PHE A 500 -29.90 20.51 -22.76
C PHE A 500 -31.15 19.64 -22.54
N GLN A 501 -31.47 18.71 -23.44
CA GLN A 501 -32.58 17.78 -23.24
C GLN A 501 -32.40 16.91 -21.99
N ASN A 502 -31.17 16.58 -21.62
CA ASN A 502 -30.87 15.80 -20.42
C ASN A 502 -31.04 16.62 -19.13
N MET A 503 -31.04 17.97 -19.22
CA MET A 503 -31.12 18.85 -18.05
C MET A 503 -32.39 18.65 -17.24
N ALA A 504 -33.51 18.34 -17.89
CA ALA A 504 -34.79 18.14 -17.20
C ALA A 504 -34.81 16.89 -16.31
N ALA A 505 -34.02 15.86 -16.64
CA ALA A 505 -33.91 14.65 -15.84
C ALA A 505 -32.86 14.76 -14.72
N LEU A 506 -32.05 15.81 -14.73
CA LEU A 506 -30.96 16.10 -13.80
C LEU A 506 -31.35 17.11 -12.69
N MET A 507 -32.47 17.81 -12.86
CA MET A 507 -33.11 18.68 -11.86
C MET A 507 -34.15 17.90 -11.08
#